data_AF-A0A9D4W748-F1
#
_entry.id   AF-A0A9D4W748-F1
#
_cell.length_a   1.000
_cell.length_b   1.000
_cell.length_c   1.000
_cell.angle_alpha   90.00
_cell.angle_beta   90.00
_cell.angle_gamma   90.00
#
_symmetry.space_group_name_H-M   'P 1'
#
loop_
_entity.id
_entity.type
_entity.pdbx_description
1 polymer ?
#
loop_
_entity_poly.entity_id
_entity_poly.type
_entity_poly.pdbx_seq_one_letter_code
_entity_poly.pdbx_strand_id
1 'polypeptide(L)' 'MGSEAMVPEWASEPCIMGIDEAGRGPVLGPMVYGCLYCPLSYKKTLATLSFADSKTLKEEKREELFEALKGNDSIGWHQ' A
#
# COMPACT_ATOMS: atom_id res chain seq x y z
N MET A 1 34.65 -1.31 -0.28
CA MET A 1 33.67 -1.49 -1.37
C MET A 1 32.30 -1.35 -0.73
N GLY A 2 31.67 -0.18 -0.84
CA GLY A 2 30.31 0.00 -0.33
C GLY A 2 29.38 -0.78 -1.22
N SER A 3 28.53 -1.63 -0.64
CA SER A 3 27.39 -2.20 -1.34
C SER A 3 26.49 -1.03 -1.73
N GLU A 4 26.46 -0.67 -3.00
CA GLU A 4 25.36 0.14 -3.52
C GLU A 4 24.09 -0.67 -3.28
N ALA A 5 23.30 -0.28 -2.28
CA ALA A 5 22.00 -0.87 -2.06
C ALA A 5 21.19 -0.64 -3.33
N MET A 6 20.73 -1.72 -3.97
CA MET A 6 19.88 -1.62 -5.14
C MET A 6 18.67 -0.75 -4.79
N VAL A 7 18.50 0.33 -5.53
CA VAL A 7 17.31 1.18 -5.39
C VAL A 7 16.12 0.32 -5.81
N PRO A 8 15.13 0.12 -4.92
CA PRO A 8 13.97 -0.70 -5.26
C PRO A 8 13.19 -0.05 -6.39
N GLU A 9 12.51 -0.86 -7.21
CA GLU A 9 11.82 -0.40 -8.42
C GLU A 9 10.83 0.73 -8.13
N TRP A 10 10.12 0.66 -7.00
CA TRP A 10 9.18 1.71 -6.60
C TRP A 10 9.84 3.08 -6.39
N ALA A 11 11.16 3.12 -6.16
CA ALA A 11 11.98 4.32 -5.89
C ALA A 11 12.82 4.78 -7.09
N SER A 12 12.67 4.17 -8.27
CA SER A 12 13.48 4.51 -9.45
C SER A 12 13.09 5.85 -10.10
N GLU A 13 11.92 6.40 -9.76
CA GLU A 13 11.40 7.69 -10.21
C GLU A 13 10.65 8.39 -9.06
N PRO A 14 10.23 9.67 -9.18
CA PRO A 14 9.46 10.31 -8.12
C PRO A 14 8.20 9.51 -7.75
N CYS A 15 8.00 9.30 -6.46
CA CYS A 15 6.94 8.45 -5.93
C CYS A 15 5.72 9.25 -5.46
N ILE A 16 4.60 8.54 -5.33
CA ILE A 16 3.44 8.97 -4.54
C ILE A 16 3.29 8.02 -3.35
N MET A 17 2.87 8.57 -2.20
CA MET A 17 2.64 7.82 -0.97
C MET A 17 1.28 8.19 -0.38
N GLY A 18 0.51 7.17 0.02
CA GLY A 18 -0.70 7.29 0.81
C GLY A 18 -0.46 6.76 2.22
N ILE A 19 -1.10 7.39 3.21
CA ILE A 19 -1.06 7.00 4.62
C ILE A 19 -2.51 6.96 5.12
N ASP A 20 -2.86 5.93 5.87
CA ASP A 20 -4.20 5.75 6.45
C ASP A 20 -4.12 5.03 7.81
N GLU A 21 -5.19 5.10 8.59
CA GLU A 21 -5.30 4.44 9.89
C GLU A 21 -6.55 3.57 10.06
N ALA A 22 -6.42 2.52 10.86
CA ALA A 22 -7.53 1.67 11.29
C ALA A 22 -7.53 1.50 12.81
N GLY A 23 -8.73 1.47 13.42
CA GLY A 23 -8.88 1.24 14.86
C GLY A 23 -8.95 2.49 15.73
N ARG A 24 -9.26 3.67 15.18
CA ARG A 24 -9.42 4.93 15.95
C ARG A 24 -10.60 4.93 16.94
N GLY A 25 -11.67 4.18 16.65
CA GLY A 25 -12.94 4.22 17.40
C GLY A 25 -13.11 3.25 18.57
N PRO A 26 -12.62 1.99 18.50
CA PRO A 26 -12.76 1.02 19.58
C PRO A 26 -12.09 1.46 20.90
N VAL A 27 -12.67 1.05 22.03
CA VAL A 27 -12.09 1.27 23.37
C VAL A 27 -10.93 0.29 23.64
N LEU A 28 -10.98 -0.89 23.02
CA LEU A 28 -10.01 -1.95 23.16
C LEU A 28 -9.48 -2.35 21.78
N GLY A 29 -8.18 -2.65 21.72
CA GLY A 29 -7.49 -3.04 20.49
C GLY A 29 -6.44 -2.00 20.05
N PRO A 30 -5.48 -2.42 19.21
CA PRO A 30 -4.47 -1.50 18.68
C PRO A 30 -5.07 -0.58 17.61
N MET A 31 -4.49 0.61 17.47
CA MET A 31 -4.65 1.45 16.29
C MET A 31 -3.43 1.23 15.39
N VAL A 32 -3.68 0.98 14.10
CA VAL A 32 -2.65 0.66 13.11
C VAL A 32 -2.60 1.76 12.07
N TYR A 33 -1.40 2.18 11.70
CA TYR A 33 -1.16 3.08 10.57
C TYR A 33 -0.54 2.29 9.43
N GLY A 34 -1.13 2.36 8.24
CA GLY A 34 -0.58 1.78 7.03
C GLY A 34 -0.08 2.87 6.09
N CYS A 35 1.03 2.61 5.39
CA CYS A 35 1.43 3.40 4.23
C CYS A 35 1.66 2.51 3.01
N LEU A 36 1.41 3.08 1.84
CA LEU A 36 1.68 2.47 0.54
C LEU A 36 2.32 3.52 -0.35
N TYR A 37 3.36 3.14 -1.08
CA TYR A 37 4.10 4.01 -1.97
C TYR A 37 4.42 3.31 -3.29
N CYS A 38 4.35 4.06 -4.38
CA CYS A 38 4.62 3.57 -5.73
C CYS A 38 5.18 4.69 -6.62
N PRO A 39 5.77 4.35 -7.78
CA PRO A 39 6.15 5.30 -8.81
C PRO A 39 4.96 6.17 -9.26
N LEU A 40 5.18 7.44 -9.60
CA LEU A 40 4.11 8.30 -10.11
C LEU A 40 3.46 7.75 -11.39
N SER A 41 4.22 7.06 -12.24
CA SER A 41 3.70 6.38 -13.44
C SER A 41 2.66 5.31 -13.10
N TYR A 42 2.79 4.66 -11.94
CA TYR A 42 1.90 3.60 -11.46
C TYR A 42 0.53 4.14 -10.98
N LYS A 43 0.40 5.46 -10.77
CA LYS A 43 -0.86 6.11 -10.34
C LYS A 43 -2.06 5.76 -11.24
N LYS A 44 -1.86 5.65 -12.56
CA LYS A 44 -2.93 5.29 -13.48
C LYS A 44 -3.40 3.85 -13.27
N THR A 45 -2.47 2.93 -13.04
CA THR A 45 -2.76 1.53 -12.71
C THR A 45 -3.54 1.43 -11.40
N LEU A 46 -3.13 2.15 -10.35
CA LEU A 46 -3.88 2.20 -9.08
C LEU A 46 -5.33 2.63 -9.25
N ALA A 47 -5.61 3.62 -10.11
CA ALA A 47 -6.97 4.08 -10.38
C ALA A 47 -7.84 3.00 -11.05
N THR A 48 -7.24 2.02 -11.74
CA THR A 48 -7.97 0.90 -12.35
C THR A 48 -8.31 -0.23 -11.37
N LEU A 49 -7.62 -0.31 -10.23
CA LEU A 49 -7.74 -1.42 -9.28
C LEU A 49 -8.98 -1.35 -8.37
N SER A 50 -9.89 -0.40 -8.60
CA SER A 50 -11.17 -0.26 -7.89
C SER A 50 -11.07 -0.43 -6.36
N PHE A 51 -10.05 0.18 -5.73
CA PHE A 51 -9.96 0.30 -4.28
C PHE A 51 -11.08 1.22 -3.77
N ALA A 52 -12.27 0.64 -3.57
CA ALA A 52 -13.41 1.32 -2.96
C ALA A 52 -13.22 1.46 -1.44
N ASP A 53 -13.96 2.39 -0.81
CA ASP A 53 -13.96 2.60 0.64
C ASP A 53 -14.07 1.26 1.39
N SER A 54 -13.10 1.00 2.27
CA SER A 54 -12.91 -0.25 3.03
C SER A 54 -14.15 -0.65 3.82
N LYS A 55 -15.07 0.30 4.07
CA LYS A 55 -16.37 0.11 4.73
C LYS A 55 -17.40 -0.69 3.93
N THR A 56 -17.18 -0.90 2.64
CA THR A 56 -18.08 -1.70 1.78
C THR A 56 -17.53 -3.07 1.40
N LEU A 57 -16.24 -3.32 1.68
CA LEU A 57 -15.58 -4.59 1.36
C LEU A 57 -15.69 -5.59 2.52
N LYS A 58 -15.87 -6.87 2.18
CA LYS A 58 -15.72 -7.97 3.13
C LYS A 58 -14.25 -8.17 3.47
N GLU A 59 -13.97 -8.77 4.63
CA GLU A 59 -12.61 -9.10 5.08
C GLU A 59 -11.84 -9.92 4.03
N GLU A 60 -12.44 -11.01 3.54
CA GLU A 60 -11.89 -11.85 2.46
C GLU A 60 -11.47 -11.01 1.25
N LYS A 61 -12.30 -10.04 0.84
CA LYS A 61 -11.99 -9.21 -0.33
C LYS A 61 -10.84 -8.24 -0.06
N ARG A 62 -10.69 -7.74 1.16
CA ARG A 62 -9.57 -6.88 1.56
C ARG A 62 -8.26 -7.67 1.56
N GLU A 63 -8.28 -8.90 2.04
CA GLU A 63 -7.12 -9.80 2.01
C GLU A 63 -6.71 -10.14 0.58
N GLU A 64 -7.66 -10.52 -0.29
CA GLU A 64 -7.38 -10.76 -1.73
C GLU A 64 -6.70 -9.56 -2.40
N LEU A 65 -7.22 -8.35 -2.16
CA LEU A 65 -6.65 -7.13 -2.72
C LEU A 65 -5.26 -6.84 -2.16
N PHE A 66 -5.04 -7.11 -0.88
CA PHE A 66 -3.74 -6.92 -0.25
C PHE A 66 -2.70 -7.92 -0.72
N GLU A 67 -3.06 -9.19 -0.91
CA GLU A 67 -2.16 -10.20 -1.48
C GLU A 67 -1.80 -9.87 -2.94
N ALA A 68 -2.75 -9.34 -3.73
CA ALA A 68 -2.46 -8.84 -5.07
C ALA A 68 -1.46 -7.67 -5.07
N LEU A 69 -1.49 -6.82 -4.04
CA LEU A 69 -0.51 -5.74 -3.85
C LEU A 69 0.87 -6.26 -3.43
N LYS A 70 0.93 -7.27 -2.55
CA LYS A 70 2.20 -7.88 -2.09
C LYS A 70 2.97 -8.56 -3.22
N GLY A 71 2.28 -9.12 -4.20
CA GLY A 71 2.90 -9.75 -5.37
C GLY A 71 3.45 -8.77 -6.41
N ASN A 72 3.38 -7.46 -6.14
CA ASN A 72 3.79 -6.42 -7.09
C ASN A 72 5.05 -5.69 -6.63
N ASP A 73 6.17 -5.96 -7.29
CA ASP A 73 7.48 -5.39 -6.98
C ASP A 73 7.57 -3.87 -7.22
N SER A 74 6.66 -3.31 -8.03
CA SER A 74 6.58 -1.87 -8.31
C SER A 74 5.89 -1.09 -7.17
N ILE A 75 5.44 -1.75 -6.10
CA ILE A 75 4.78 -1.13 -4.95
C ILE A 75 5.50 -1.53 -3.67
N GLY A 76 5.64 -0.60 -2.73
CA GLY A 76 6.03 -0.93 -1.36
C GLY A 76 4.98 -0.48 -0.35
N TRP A 77 4.97 -1.13 0.81
CA TRP A 77 4.02 -0.85 1.89
C TRP A 77 4.65 -1.11 3.26
N HIS A 78 4.09 -0.47 4.30
CA HIS A 78 4.45 -0.68 5.70
C HIS A 78 3.22 -0.49 6.60
N GLN A 79 3.14 -1.22 7.71
CA GLN A 79 2.05 -1.12 8.70
C GLN A 79 2.56 -1.31 10.12
#